data_AF-A0A257TD50-F1
#
_entry.id   AF-A0A257TD50-F1
#
_cell.length_a   1.000
_cell.length_b   1.000
_cell.length_c   1.000
_cell.angle_alpha   90.00
_cell.angle_beta   90.00
_cell.angle_gamma   90.00
#
_symmetry.space_group_name_H-M   'P 1'
#
loop_
_entity.id
_entity.type
_entity.pdbx_description
1 polymer ?
#
loop_
_entity_poly.entity_id
_entity_poly.type
_entity_poly.pdbx_seq_one_letter_code
_entity_poly.pdbx_strand_id
1 'polypeptide(L)'
;MHPPCAKVNAQAAALLNVSARSIATASKVLEGGDEQVIDAITAGTISVSDAATVIDLPKPKQREALEQVRRGRARTLKQAAKIEDPEEPPAASSREVGEQIFSRKRLRIECKRFALDLEKLRRRVDAVATACGGPNDYTQRACDCLSVALRAIQECMMNCNRRTGP
;
A
#
# COMPACT_ATOMS: atom_id res chain seq x y z
N MET A 1 24.62 25.70 -11.10
CA MET A 1 23.15 25.65 -11.32
C MET A 1 22.57 26.97 -10.87
N HIS A 2 21.84 27.68 -11.75
CA HIS A 2 21.20 28.96 -11.41
C HIS A 2 19.86 28.68 -10.70
N PRO A 3 19.51 29.40 -9.62
CA PRO A 3 18.19 29.26 -9.00
C PRO A 3 17.10 29.69 -10.01
N PRO A 4 15.94 29.01 -10.06
CA PRO A 4 14.84 29.43 -10.91
C PRO A 4 14.44 30.86 -10.55
N CYS A 5 14.51 31.76 -11.54
CA CYS A 5 14.32 33.18 -11.37
C CYS A 5 12.95 33.44 -10.72
N ALA A 6 12.90 34.20 -9.62
CA ALA A 6 11.69 34.40 -8.80
C ALA A 6 10.46 34.88 -9.60
N LYS A 7 10.67 35.57 -10.72
CA LYS A 7 9.62 36.00 -11.65
C LYS A 7 8.91 34.84 -12.35
N VAL A 8 9.63 33.77 -12.70
CA VAL A 8 9.07 32.59 -13.37
C VAL A 8 8.16 31.81 -12.42
N ASN A 9 8.60 31.61 -11.17
CA ASN A 9 7.78 30.93 -10.15
C ASN A 9 6.50 31.72 -9.81
N ALA A 10 6.56 33.06 -9.80
CA ALA A 10 5.40 33.91 -9.57
C ALA A 10 4.36 33.81 -10.70
N GLN A 11 4.82 33.77 -11.96
CA GLN A 11 3.93 33.58 -13.12
C GLN A 11 3.27 32.20 -13.12
N ALA A 12 4.04 31.13 -12.88
CA ALA A 12 3.49 29.78 -12.77
C ALA A 12 2.49 29.66 -11.60
N ALA A 13 2.75 30.35 -10.48
CA ALA A 13 1.88 30.37 -9.31
C ALA A 13 0.51 31.01 -9.61
N ALA A 14 0.53 32.13 -10.34
CA ALA A 14 -0.69 32.78 -10.79
C ALA A 14 -1.51 31.89 -11.74
N LEU A 15 -0.86 31.19 -12.68
CA LEU A 15 -1.52 30.28 -13.63
C LEU A 15 -2.14 29.06 -12.95
N LEU A 16 -1.49 28.52 -11.92
CA LEU A 16 -1.91 27.32 -11.21
C LEU A 16 -2.73 27.61 -9.95
N ASN A 17 -3.03 28.90 -9.68
CA ASN A 17 -3.71 29.37 -8.47
C ASN A 17 -3.10 28.81 -7.17
N VAL A 18 -1.77 28.76 -7.10
CA VAL A 18 -1.01 28.31 -5.92
C VAL A 18 -0.02 29.39 -5.49
N SER A 19 0.54 29.27 -4.29
CA SER A 19 1.57 30.20 -3.86
C SER A 19 2.90 29.95 -4.60
N ALA A 20 3.68 31.02 -4.86
CA ALA A 20 5.04 30.90 -5.40
C ALA A 20 5.94 30.02 -4.52
N ARG A 21 5.67 29.99 -3.20
CA ARG A 21 6.32 29.10 -2.24
C ARG A 21 6.03 27.62 -2.53
N SER A 22 4.80 27.26 -2.88
CA SER A 22 4.43 25.88 -3.22
C SER A 22 5.16 25.40 -4.47
N ILE A 23 5.30 26.27 -5.47
CA ILE A 23 6.05 25.96 -6.70
C ILE A 23 7.54 25.80 -6.42
N ALA A 24 8.13 26.69 -5.61
CA ALA A 24 9.52 26.56 -5.21
C ALA A 24 9.77 25.25 -4.46
N THR A 25 8.86 24.82 -3.58
CA THR A 25 8.93 23.53 -2.91
C THR A 25 8.83 22.36 -3.89
N ALA A 26 7.88 22.40 -4.83
CA ALA A 26 7.74 21.37 -5.86
C ALA A 26 9.01 21.26 -6.74
N SER A 27 9.60 22.39 -7.14
CA SER A 27 10.87 22.43 -7.88
C SER A 27 11.99 21.74 -7.11
N LYS A 28 12.14 22.06 -5.82
CA LYS A 28 13.12 21.40 -4.95
C LYS A 28 12.88 19.89 -4.87
N VAL A 29 11.62 19.47 -4.79
CA VAL A 29 11.23 18.05 -4.79
C VAL A 29 11.63 17.32 -6.06
N LEU A 30 11.46 17.95 -7.21
CA LEU A 30 11.88 17.37 -8.50
C LEU A 30 13.41 17.31 -8.64
N GLU A 31 14.13 18.32 -8.16
CA GLU A 31 15.60 18.36 -8.25
C GLU A 31 16.27 17.39 -7.25
N GLY A 32 15.78 17.33 -6.02
CA GLY A 32 16.42 16.65 -4.90
C GLY A 32 15.75 15.34 -4.48
N GLY A 33 14.58 14.99 -5.03
CA GLY A 33 13.82 13.80 -4.66
C GLY A 33 14.33 12.52 -5.32
N ASP A 34 14.34 11.41 -4.59
CA ASP A 34 14.50 10.08 -5.20
C ASP A 34 13.34 9.76 -6.14
N GLU A 35 13.60 9.04 -7.23
CA GLU A 35 12.58 8.70 -8.24
C GLU A 35 11.37 8.02 -7.61
N GLN A 36 11.57 7.15 -6.61
CA GLN A 36 10.46 6.46 -5.94
C GLN A 36 9.57 7.41 -5.13
N VAL A 37 10.16 8.48 -4.59
CA VAL A 37 9.41 9.53 -3.86
C VAL A 37 8.60 10.36 -4.85
N ILE A 38 9.16 10.70 -6.01
CA ILE A 38 8.47 11.43 -7.08
C ILE A 38 7.27 10.61 -7.60
N ASP A 39 7.46 9.31 -7.82
CA ASP A 39 6.39 8.40 -8.24
C ASP A 39 5.27 8.32 -7.20
N ALA A 40 5.63 8.26 -5.92
CA ALA A 40 4.65 8.21 -4.83
C ALA A 40 3.82 9.49 -4.71
N ILE A 41 4.40 10.65 -5.06
CA ILE A 41 3.64 11.92 -5.17
C ILE A 41 2.68 11.85 -6.36
N THR A 42 3.16 11.40 -7.52
CA THR A 42 2.36 11.26 -8.74
C THR A 42 1.17 10.32 -8.53
N ALA A 43 1.38 9.22 -7.80
CA ALA A 43 0.33 8.28 -7.40
C ALA A 43 -0.62 8.81 -6.30
N GLY A 44 -0.38 10.01 -5.77
CA GLY A 44 -1.18 10.60 -4.68
C GLY A 44 -1.01 9.90 -3.32
N THR A 45 0.01 9.05 -3.17
CA THR A 45 0.27 8.31 -1.93
C THR A 45 0.84 9.23 -0.85
N ILE A 46 1.64 10.23 -1.25
CA ILE A 46 2.23 11.23 -0.36
C ILE A 46 2.03 12.63 -0.94
N SER A 47 2.03 13.65 -0.07
CA SER A 47 1.93 15.05 -0.50
C SER A 47 3.31 15.65 -0.82
N VAL A 48 3.35 16.63 -1.74
CA VAL A 48 4.56 17.41 -2.04
C VAL A 48 5.16 18.05 -0.77
N SER A 49 4.30 18.54 0.12
CA SER A 49 4.71 19.14 1.39
C SER A 49 5.37 18.14 2.34
N ASP A 50 4.93 16.88 2.33
CA ASP A 50 5.54 15.82 3.14
C ASP A 50 6.87 15.34 2.55
N ALA A 51 6.94 15.19 1.22
CA ALA A 51 8.19 14.87 0.52
C ALA A 51 9.28 15.92 0.74
N ALA A 52 8.90 17.20 0.79
CA ALA A 52 9.82 18.29 1.08
C ALA A 52 10.49 18.18 2.47
N THR A 53 9.95 17.39 3.40
CA THR A 53 10.54 17.23 4.74
C THR A 53 11.73 16.28 4.79
N VAL A 54 11.90 15.45 3.76
CA VAL A 54 12.97 14.43 3.70
C VAL A 54 13.96 14.68 2.59
N ILE A 55 13.79 15.74 1.80
CA ILE A 55 14.61 15.97 0.61
C ILE A 55 16.07 16.29 0.91
N ASP A 56 16.33 16.90 2.08
CA ASP A 56 17.67 17.20 2.55
C ASP A 56 18.40 15.93 3.04
N LEU A 57 17.70 14.80 3.16
CA LEU A 57 18.30 13.51 3.48
C LEU A 57 18.92 12.87 2.24
N PRO A 58 19.95 12.04 2.39
CA PRO A 58 20.47 11.23 1.30
C PRO A 58 19.36 10.38 0.65
N LYS A 59 19.39 10.24 -0.68
CA LYS A 59 18.47 9.39 -1.47
C LYS A 59 18.13 8.03 -0.83
N PRO A 60 19.08 7.24 -0.28
CA PRO A 60 18.74 5.98 0.39
C PRO A 60 17.83 6.17 1.61
N LYS A 61 18.05 7.21 2.42
CA LYS A 61 17.19 7.54 3.57
C LYS A 61 15.81 8.04 3.13
N GLN A 62 15.72 8.71 1.98
CA GLN A 62 14.43 9.09 1.40
C GLN A 62 13.60 7.85 1.01
N ARG A 63 14.24 6.86 0.37
CA ARG A 63 13.60 5.58 0.01
C ARG A 63 13.18 4.78 1.24
N GLU A 64 14.04 4.73 2.25
CA GLU A 64 13.71 4.08 3.53
C GLU A 64 12.51 4.75 4.19
N ALA A 65 12.48 6.08 4.27
CA ALA A 65 11.34 6.80 4.83
C ALA A 65 10.03 6.48 4.07
N LEU A 66 10.09 6.40 2.73
CA LEU A 66 8.93 6.01 1.92
C LEU A 66 8.48 4.58 2.20
N GLU A 67 9.42 3.66 2.37
CA GLU A 67 9.13 2.26 2.66
C GLU A 67 8.47 2.08 4.04
N GLN A 68 8.93 2.83 5.06
CA GLN A 68 8.29 2.83 6.38
C GLN A 68 6.83 3.35 6.31
N VAL A 69 6.54 4.32 5.43
CA VAL A 69 5.16 4.79 5.16
C VAL A 69 4.34 3.71 4.46
N ARG A 70 4.87 3.06 3.42
CA ARG A 70 4.19 1.97 2.70
C ARG A 70 3.86 0.78 3.59
N ARG A 71 4.74 0.47 4.55
CA ARG A 71 4.53 -0.57 5.58
C ARG A 71 3.53 -0.18 6.66
N GLY A 72 3.01 1.06 6.64
CA GLY A 72 2.08 1.58 7.63
C GLY A 72 2.71 1.84 9.00
N ARG A 73 4.06 1.84 9.09
CA ARG A 73 4.79 2.12 10.34
C ARG A 73 4.81 3.62 10.67
N ALA A 74 4.64 4.47 9.65
CA ALA A 74 4.49 5.90 9.77
C ALA A 74 3.37 6.40 8.86
N ARG A 75 2.67 7.48 9.28
CA ARG A 75 1.64 8.11 8.43
C ARG A 75 2.22 9.14 7.47
N THR A 76 3.44 9.61 7.73
CA THR A 76 4.11 10.65 6.98
C THR A 76 5.61 10.37 6.87
N LEU A 77 6.25 10.88 5.83
CA LEU A 77 7.70 10.76 5.62
C LEU A 77 8.49 11.41 6.76
N LYS A 78 7.99 12.52 7.32
CA LYS A 78 8.57 13.16 8.50
C LYS A 78 8.61 12.25 9.73
N GLN A 79 7.58 11.43 9.92
CA GLN A 79 7.55 10.45 11.01
C GLN A 79 8.48 9.28 10.71
N ALA A 80 8.46 8.79 9.47
CA ALA A 80 9.31 7.70 9.02
C ALA A 80 10.81 7.99 9.14
N ALA A 81 11.23 9.21 8.79
CA ALA A 81 12.64 9.63 8.88
C ALA A 81 13.21 9.69 10.30
N LYS A 82 12.35 9.61 11.33
CA LYS A 82 12.75 9.61 12.75
C LYS A 82 12.78 8.21 13.36
N ILE A 83 12.32 7.21 12.63
CA ILE A 83 12.38 5.81 13.07
C ILE A 83 13.81 5.35 12.79
N GLU A 84 14.68 5.43 13.80
CA GLU A 84 16.00 4.82 13.76
C GLU A 84 15.83 3.30 13.91
N ASP A 85 15.75 2.57 12.80
CA ASP A 85 16.03 1.12 12.82
C ASP A 85 17.57 0.96 12.84
N PRO A 86 18.15 0.12 13.73
CA PRO A 86 19.58 -0.16 13.74
C PRO A 86 20.00 -0.89 12.45
N GLU A 87 21.13 -0.45 11.89
CA GLU A 87 21.86 -0.91 10.70
C GLU A 87 21.60 -2.34 10.19
N GLU A 88 21.40 -2.46 8.87
CA GLU A 88 22.12 -3.47 8.07
C GLU A 88 22.48 -2.88 6.68
N PRO A 89 23.77 -2.90 6.27
CA PRO A 89 24.24 -2.33 5.00
C PRO A 89 24.04 -3.29 3.80
N PRO A 90 24.22 -2.79 2.55
CA PRO A 90 23.39 -3.17 1.41
C PRO A 90 24.10 -4.03 0.38
N ALA A 91 23.38 -4.96 -0.29
CA ALA A 91 23.60 -5.26 -1.70
C ALA A 91 22.52 -6.21 -2.26
N ALA A 92 21.79 -5.71 -3.26
CA ALA A 92 21.36 -6.41 -4.46
C ALA A 92 20.87 -7.87 -4.36
N SER A 93 19.56 -8.06 -4.48
CA SER A 93 19.07 -8.77 -5.67
C SER A 93 17.64 -8.34 -6.01
N SER A 94 17.44 -7.94 -7.26
CA SER A 94 16.13 -7.80 -7.86
C SER A 94 15.52 -9.19 -8.03
N ARG A 95 14.42 -9.43 -7.30
CA ARG A 95 13.32 -10.38 -7.55
C ARG A 95 12.92 -10.98 -6.21
N GLU A 96 11.93 -10.40 -5.55
CA GLU A 96 10.83 -11.16 -4.94
C GLU A 96 9.61 -10.23 -4.93
N VAL A 97 8.69 -10.49 -5.85
CA VAL A 97 7.33 -9.99 -5.74
C VAL A 97 6.75 -10.63 -4.47
N GLY A 98 6.73 -9.85 -3.40
CA GLY A 98 5.73 -9.97 -2.34
C GLY A 98 5.58 -11.33 -1.68
N GLU A 99 6.66 -12.06 -1.39
CA GLU A 99 6.57 -13.14 -0.41
C GLU A 99 6.75 -12.53 0.98
N GLN A 100 5.70 -11.81 1.43
CA GLN A 100 5.54 -11.56 2.85
C GLN A 100 5.46 -12.94 3.50
N ILE A 101 6.54 -13.36 4.15
CA ILE A 101 6.54 -14.49 5.08
C ILE A 101 5.62 -14.08 6.24
N PHE A 102 4.32 -14.22 6.03
CA PHE A 102 3.35 -14.18 7.10
C PHE A 102 3.77 -15.27 8.07
N SER A 103 3.99 -14.91 9.33
CA SER A 103 4.11 -15.94 10.36
C SER A 103 2.92 -16.89 10.18
N ARG A 104 3.15 -18.20 10.15
CA ARG A 104 2.08 -19.19 9.91
C ARG A 104 0.87 -18.96 10.82
N LYS A 105 1.11 -18.42 12.03
CA LYS A 105 0.09 -17.95 12.97
C LYS A 105 -0.77 -16.81 12.41
N ARG A 106 -0.16 -15.78 11.82
CA ARG A 106 -0.87 -14.67 11.16
C ARG A 106 -1.61 -15.14 9.92
N LEU A 107 -1.00 -15.99 9.08
CA LEU A 107 -1.67 -16.57 7.92
C LEU A 107 -2.93 -17.36 8.31
N ARG A 108 -2.85 -18.19 9.36
CA ARG A 108 -4.02 -18.90 9.91
C ARG A 108 -5.11 -17.96 10.39
N ILE A 109 -4.76 -16.85 11.05
CA ILE A 109 -5.74 -15.87 11.52
C ILE A 109 -6.45 -15.23 10.32
N GLU A 110 -5.70 -14.84 9.30
CA GLU A 110 -6.27 -14.23 8.09
C GLU A 110 -7.12 -15.23 7.29
N CYS A 111 -6.67 -16.47 7.08
CA CYS A 111 -7.48 -17.50 6.44
C CYS A 111 -8.79 -17.76 7.19
N LYS A 112 -8.76 -17.78 8.53
CA LYS A 112 -9.98 -17.91 9.36
C LYS A 112 -10.92 -16.71 9.21
N ARG A 113 -10.38 -15.49 9.23
CA ARG A 113 -11.17 -14.27 9.00
C ARG A 113 -11.83 -14.30 7.63
N PHE A 114 -11.05 -14.63 6.60
CA PHE A 114 -11.55 -14.69 5.24
C PHE A 114 -12.64 -15.76 5.05
N ALA A 115 -12.49 -16.94 5.67
CA ALA A 115 -13.54 -17.96 5.68
C ALA A 115 -14.84 -17.46 6.32
N LEU A 116 -14.75 -16.77 7.48
CA LEU A 116 -15.92 -16.18 8.13
C LEU A 116 -16.60 -15.12 7.26
N ASP A 117 -15.83 -14.32 6.53
CA ASP A 117 -16.39 -13.30 5.65
C ASP A 117 -17.07 -13.89 4.41
N LEU A 118 -16.54 -14.98 3.85
CA LEU A 118 -17.23 -15.73 2.80
C LEU A 118 -18.54 -16.36 3.28
N GLU A 119 -18.58 -16.89 4.50
CA GLU A 119 -19.83 -17.41 5.09
C GLU A 119 -20.86 -16.30 5.33
N LYS A 120 -20.44 -15.12 5.78
CA LYS A 120 -21.33 -13.95 5.89
C LYS A 120 -21.84 -13.53 4.51
N LEU A 121 -20.98 -13.50 3.51
CA LEU A 121 -21.37 -13.14 2.15
C LEU A 121 -22.39 -14.13 1.59
N ARG A 122 -22.18 -15.44 1.78
CA ARG A 122 -23.14 -16.47 1.40
C ARG A 122 -24.50 -16.26 2.07
N ARG A 123 -24.53 -16.01 3.38
CA ARG A 123 -25.79 -15.70 4.10
C ARG A 123 -26.50 -14.47 3.54
N ARG A 124 -25.75 -13.44 3.10
CA ARG A 124 -26.34 -12.26 2.44
C ARG A 124 -26.92 -12.60 1.08
N VAL A 125 -26.26 -13.46 0.30
CA VAL A 125 -26.79 -13.95 -0.98
C VAL A 125 -28.07 -14.75 -0.76
N ASP A 126 -28.10 -15.64 0.23
CA ASP A 126 -29.31 -16.41 0.58
C ASP A 126 -30.47 -15.49 1.04
N ALA A 127 -30.16 -14.43 1.80
CA ALA A 127 -31.16 -13.45 2.22
C ALA A 127 -31.72 -12.65 1.02
N VAL A 128 -30.88 -12.28 0.06
CA VAL A 128 -31.31 -11.62 -1.18
C VAL A 128 -32.16 -12.57 -2.02
N ALA A 129 -31.76 -13.84 -2.16
CA ALA A 129 -32.56 -14.85 -2.85
C ALA A 129 -33.96 -14.98 -2.23
N THR A 130 -34.02 -15.08 -0.90
CA THR A 130 -35.30 -15.15 -0.17
C THR A 130 -36.16 -13.91 -0.39
N ALA A 131 -35.57 -12.72 -0.35
CA ALA A 131 -36.27 -11.46 -0.61
C ALA A 131 -36.80 -11.36 -2.05
N CYS A 132 -36.14 -12.03 -3.01
CA CYS A 132 -36.53 -12.06 -4.42
C CYS A 132 -37.50 -13.20 -4.77
N GLY A 133 -38.09 -13.88 -3.79
CA GLY A 133 -39.06 -14.96 -4.02
C GLY A 133 -38.45 -16.36 -4.19
N GLY A 134 -37.16 -16.52 -3.86
CA GLY A 134 -36.46 -17.81 -3.88
C GLY A 134 -35.12 -17.77 -4.60
N PRO A 135 -34.34 -18.87 -4.53
CA PRO A 135 -33.11 -19.00 -5.30
C PRO A 135 -33.40 -18.98 -6.80
N ASN A 136 -32.57 -18.23 -7.53
CA ASN A 136 -32.56 -18.20 -8.99
C ASN A 136 -31.16 -18.65 -9.48
N ASP A 137 -31.01 -18.85 -10.79
CA ASP A 137 -29.76 -19.36 -11.36
C ASP A 137 -28.54 -18.50 -11.00
N TYR A 138 -28.70 -17.18 -10.85
CA TYR A 138 -27.62 -16.27 -10.49
C TYR A 138 -27.22 -16.41 -9.02
N THR A 139 -28.20 -16.47 -8.11
CA THR A 139 -27.91 -16.61 -6.67
C THR A 139 -27.38 -18.00 -6.35
N GLN A 140 -27.86 -19.03 -7.04
CA GLN A 140 -27.32 -20.39 -6.93
C GLN A 140 -25.87 -20.44 -7.40
N ARG A 141 -25.56 -19.88 -8.59
CA ARG A 141 -24.18 -19.81 -9.10
C ARG A 141 -23.25 -19.04 -8.17
N ALA A 142 -23.72 -17.95 -7.57
CA ALA A 142 -22.96 -17.20 -6.58
C ALA A 142 -22.67 -18.06 -5.34
N CYS A 143 -23.66 -18.77 -4.80
CA CYS A 143 -23.49 -19.67 -3.66
C CYS A 143 -22.54 -20.84 -3.96
N ASP A 144 -22.57 -21.38 -5.18
CA ASP A 144 -21.66 -22.45 -5.61
C ASP A 144 -20.21 -21.94 -5.68
N CYS A 145 -19.97 -20.77 -6.28
CA CYS A 145 -18.65 -20.13 -6.32
C CYS A 145 -18.09 -19.87 -4.91
N LEU A 146 -18.92 -19.36 -4.00
CA LEU A 146 -18.52 -19.12 -2.60
C LEU A 146 -18.18 -20.43 -1.88
N SER A 147 -18.91 -21.51 -2.17
CA SER A 147 -18.67 -22.83 -1.59
C SER A 147 -17.35 -23.44 -2.09
N VAL A 148 -17.02 -23.27 -3.38
CA VAL A 148 -15.73 -23.68 -3.94
C VAL A 148 -14.59 -22.89 -3.30
N ALA A 149 -14.74 -21.57 -3.18
CA ALA A 149 -13.73 -20.72 -2.55
C ALA A 149 -13.48 -21.11 -1.07
N LEU A 150 -14.55 -21.37 -0.31
CA LEU A 150 -14.46 -21.82 1.08
C LEU A 150 -13.68 -23.14 1.21
N ARG A 151 -13.97 -24.13 0.34
CA ARG A 151 -13.25 -25.41 0.33
C ARG A 151 -11.76 -25.22 0.04
N ALA A 152 -11.42 -24.40 -0.95
CA ALA A 152 -10.02 -24.12 -1.28
C ALA A 152 -9.24 -23.49 -0.10
N ILE A 153 -9.88 -22.59 0.65
CA ILE A 153 -9.27 -21.97 1.84
C ILE A 153 -9.10 -23.01 2.97
N GLN A 154 -10.09 -23.88 3.18
CA GLN A 154 -10.00 -24.95 4.16
C GLN A 154 -8.88 -25.94 3.82
N GLU A 155 -8.76 -26.34 2.55
CA GLU A 155 -7.66 -27.18 2.07
C GLU A 155 -6.30 -26.49 2.26
N CYS A 156 -6.20 -25.19 1.97
CA CYS A 156 -5.01 -24.39 2.23
C CYS A 156 -4.64 -24.44 3.73
N MET A 157 -5.61 -24.20 4.63
CA MET A 157 -5.39 -24.28 6.08
C MET A 157 -4.91 -25.67 6.53
N MET A 158 -5.47 -26.75 5.97
CA MET A 158 -5.09 -28.12 6.29
C MET A 158 -3.70 -28.47 5.77
N ASN A 159 -3.34 -28.00 4.57
CA ASN A 159 -2.01 -28.23 3.97
C ASN A 159 -0.91 -27.41 4.65
N CYS A 160 -1.22 -26.20 5.13
CA CYS A 160 -0.31 -25.43 6.00
C CYS A 160 0.00 -26.15 7.33
N ASN A 161 -0.86 -27.07 7.79
CA ASN A 161 -0.63 -27.87 9.00
C ASN A 161 0.17 -29.17 8.75
N ARG A 162 0.25 -29.67 7.51
CA ARG A 162 0.95 -30.93 7.22
C ARG A 162 2.46 -30.75 6.95
N ARG A 163 2.89 -29.57 6.50
CA ARG A 163 4.32 -29.24 6.30
C ARG A 163 5.08 -28.90 7.61
N THR A 164 4.63 -29.45 8.74
CA THR A 164 5.24 -29.33 10.09
C THR A 164 5.54 -30.70 10.71
N GLY A 165 5.70 -31.75 9.92
CA GLY A 165 6.39 -32.97 10.37
C GLY A 165 7.91 -32.76 10.27
N PRO A 166 8.69 -33.28 11.24
CA PRO A 166 10.14 -33.07 11.33
C PRO A 166 10.90 -33.51 10.08
#